data_AF-A0A7L3SHP9-F1
#
_entry.id   AF-A0A7L3SHP9-F1
#
_cell.length_a   1.000
_cell.length_b   1.000
_cell.length_c   1.000
_cell.angle_alpha   90.00
_cell.angle_beta   90.00
_cell.angle_gamma   90.00
#
_symmetry.space_group_name_H-M   'P 1'
#
loop_
_entity.id
_entity.type
_entity.pdbx_description
1 polymer ?
#
loop_
_entity_poly.entity_id
_entity_poly.type
_entity_poly.pdbx_seq_one_letter_code
_entity_poly.pdbx_strand_id
1 'polypeptide(L)'
;MPLPLPGRPRLGQAPLPALLHLLFLLLLLVVGPARSISFQLPGKARKCLREEIHRDTLVTGEYEIGAPPGSSTGPSANLKITDSAGHILYAKEDATKGKFAFTTEDYDMFEACFESKLPVGTGRMPDQLVILDMKHGVEAKNYEEIAKVEKLKPLEVELRRLEDLSESIVNDFAYMKKREEEMRDTNESTNTRVLYFSIFSMCCLIGLATWQVFYLRRFFKAKKLIE
;
A
#
# COMPACT_ATOMS: atom_id res chain seq x y z
N MET A 1 -16.98 53.26 56.59
CA MET A 1 -15.73 52.53 56.24
C MET A 1 -15.77 51.19 56.97
N PRO A 2 -15.32 50.07 56.36
CA PRO A 2 -16.17 49.16 55.61
C PRO A 2 -16.13 47.71 56.14
N LEU A 3 -17.00 46.84 55.64
CA LEU A 3 -16.65 45.44 55.29
C LEU A 3 -17.75 44.89 54.35
N PRO A 4 -17.45 44.73 53.04
CA PRO A 4 -18.34 44.00 52.14
C PRO A 4 -18.16 42.50 52.34
N LEU A 5 -19.29 41.78 52.39
CA LEU A 5 -19.33 40.32 52.48
C LEU A 5 -18.71 39.66 51.24
N PRO A 6 -18.06 38.49 51.36
CA PRO A 6 -17.52 37.76 50.24
C PRO A 6 -18.67 37.25 49.35
N GLY A 7 -18.72 37.71 48.11
CA GLY A 7 -19.62 37.19 47.11
C GLY A 7 -19.38 35.69 46.88
N ARG A 8 -20.46 34.90 46.84
CA ARG A 8 -20.41 33.51 46.37
C ARG A 8 -19.72 33.46 45.00
N PRO A 9 -18.79 32.52 44.76
CA PRO A 9 -18.30 32.28 43.41
C PRO A 9 -19.51 31.88 42.57
N ARG A 10 -19.83 32.70 41.56
CA ARG A 10 -20.72 32.26 40.49
C ARG A 10 -20.06 31.05 39.87
N LEU A 11 -20.72 29.90 39.98
CA LEU A 11 -20.33 28.68 39.27
C LEU A 11 -20.40 29.04 37.79
N GLY A 12 -19.26 29.47 37.25
CA GLY A 12 -19.13 29.88 35.87
C GLY A 12 -19.55 28.70 35.02
N GLN A 13 -20.65 28.87 34.29
CA GLN A 13 -21.03 28.00 33.19
C GLN A 13 -19.79 27.83 32.33
N ALA A 14 -19.16 26.66 32.39
CA ALA A 14 -18.18 26.26 31.41
C ALA A 14 -18.83 26.50 30.04
N PRO A 15 -18.16 27.20 29.10
CA PRO A 15 -18.78 27.53 27.83
C PRO A 15 -19.14 26.20 27.16
N LEU A 16 -20.45 25.99 26.92
CA LEU A 16 -21.01 24.85 26.19
C LEU A 16 -20.16 24.40 24.98
N PRO A 17 -19.51 25.28 24.19
CA PRO A 17 -18.62 24.84 23.10
C PRO A 17 -17.37 24.07 23.57
N ALA A 18 -16.82 24.36 24.76
CA ALA A 18 -15.65 23.64 25.28
C ALA A 18 -15.98 22.20 25.71
N LEU A 19 -17.18 22.00 26.29
CA LEU A 19 -17.70 20.66 26.59
C LEU A 19 -17.97 19.87 25.31
N LEU A 20 -18.50 20.53 24.26
CA LEU A 20 -18.74 19.91 22.96
C LEU A 20 -17.43 19.48 22.28
N HIS A 21 -16.40 20.34 22.33
CA HIS A 21 -15.07 20.02 21.81
C HIS A 21 -14.40 18.87 22.57
N LEU A 22 -14.53 18.83 23.91
CA LEU A 22 -13.99 17.75 24.71
C LEU A 22 -14.70 16.42 24.42
N LEU A 23 -16.03 16.44 24.25
CA LEU A 23 -16.83 15.28 23.87
C LEU A 23 -16.46 14.77 22.47
N PHE A 24 -16.21 15.67 21.53
CA PHE A 24 -15.77 15.34 20.17
C PHE A 24 -14.36 14.75 20.15
N LEU A 25 -13.43 15.29 20.95
CA LEU A 25 -12.07 14.76 21.09
C LEU A 25 -12.08 13.37 21.75
N LEU A 26 -12.96 13.15 22.73
CA LEU A 26 -13.15 11.85 23.38
C LEU A 26 -13.76 10.82 22.41
N LEU A 27 -14.71 11.24 21.56
CA LEU A 27 -15.32 10.39 20.54
C LEU A 27 -14.30 9.95 19.48
N LEU A 28 -13.40 10.83 19.07
CA LEU A 28 -12.29 10.52 18.15
C LEU A 28 -11.32 9.48 18.72
N LEU A 29 -11.16 9.42 20.05
CA LEU A 29 -10.30 8.43 20.72
C LEU A 29 -10.90 7.01 20.72
N VAL A 30 -12.21 6.88 20.53
CA VAL A 30 -12.94 5.59 20.58
C VAL A 30 -12.94 4.88 19.22
N VAL A 31 -12.64 5.59 18.13
CA VAL A 31 -12.53 4.97 16.80
C VAL A 31 -11.19 4.26 16.68
N GLY A 32 -11.15 2.99 17.10
CA GLY A 32 -10.02 2.10 16.80
C GLY A 32 -9.91 1.82 15.30
N PRO A 33 -8.71 1.45 14.79
CA PRO A 33 -8.55 1.09 13.38
C PRO A 33 -9.24 -0.25 13.09
N ALA A 34 -10.22 -0.26 12.20
CA ALA A 34 -10.71 -1.48 11.56
C ALA A 34 -9.78 -1.84 10.41
N ARG A 35 -9.00 -2.91 10.56
CA ARG A 35 -8.19 -3.50 9.49
C ARG A 35 -8.89 -4.74 8.94
N SER A 36 -9.84 -4.53 8.04
CA SER A 36 -10.35 -5.61 7.20
C SER A 36 -10.65 -5.06 5.81
N ILE A 37 -10.27 -5.82 4.78
CA ILE A 37 -10.62 -5.47 3.41
C ILE A 37 -12.01 -6.04 3.18
N SER A 38 -12.98 -5.17 2.91
CA SER A 38 -14.31 -5.60 2.53
C SER A 38 -14.71 -4.94 1.22
N PHE A 39 -15.24 -5.73 0.29
CA PHE A 39 -15.67 -5.23 -1.00
C PHE A 39 -16.93 -5.93 -1.48
N GLN A 40 -17.74 -5.19 -2.22
CA GLN A 40 -18.90 -5.74 -2.90
C GLN A 40 -18.44 -6.46 -4.18
N LEU A 41 -18.83 -7.72 -4.32
CA LEU A 41 -18.64 -8.55 -5.50
C LEU A 41 -19.95 -8.57 -6.30
N PRO A 42 -20.02 -7.84 -7.43
CA PRO A 42 -21.20 -7.86 -8.29
C PRO A 42 -21.41 -9.23 -8.93
N GLY A 43 -22.66 -9.54 -9.26
CA GLY A 43 -22.97 -10.75 -10.01
C GLY A 43 -22.29 -10.79 -11.38
N LYS A 44 -21.76 -11.96 -11.76
CA LYS A 44 -20.98 -12.17 -13.00
C LYS A 44 -19.68 -11.34 -13.08
N ALA A 45 -19.20 -10.80 -11.97
CA ALA A 45 -17.93 -10.10 -11.92
C ALA A 45 -16.86 -10.94 -11.24
N ARG A 46 -15.61 -10.64 -11.58
CA ARG A 46 -14.40 -11.07 -10.89
C ARG A 46 -13.74 -9.84 -10.26
N LYS A 47 -13.40 -9.94 -8.98
CA LYS A 47 -12.65 -8.91 -8.25
C LYS A 47 -11.39 -9.53 -7.69
N CYS A 48 -10.28 -8.81 -7.81
CA CYS A 48 -8.98 -9.33 -7.43
C CYS A 48 -8.21 -8.31 -6.59
N LEU A 49 -7.51 -8.80 -5.59
CA LEU A 49 -6.54 -8.06 -4.81
C LEU A 49 -5.15 -8.53 -5.22
N ARG A 50 -4.31 -7.59 -5.68
CA ARG A 50 -2.92 -7.88 -6.07
C ARG A 50 -1.97 -7.21 -5.09
N GLU A 51 -1.06 -7.99 -4.53
CA GLU A 51 -0.04 -7.52 -3.59
C GLU A 51 1.35 -7.98 -4.05
N GLU A 52 2.35 -7.14 -3.80
CA GLU A 52 3.76 -7.44 -4.03
C GLU A 52 4.35 -7.90 -2.69
N ILE A 53 4.84 -9.13 -2.62
CA ILE A 53 5.39 -9.70 -1.39
C ILE A 53 6.81 -10.19 -1.64
N HIS A 54 7.63 -10.06 -0.59
CA HIS A 54 9.02 -10.47 -0.62
C HIS A 54 9.15 -11.99 -0.72
N ARG A 55 10.31 -12.45 -1.15
CA ARG A 55 10.67 -13.87 -1.19
C ARG A 55 10.60 -14.52 0.20
N ASP A 56 10.31 -15.82 0.26
CA ASP A 56 10.32 -16.66 1.47
C ASP A 56 9.42 -16.12 2.60
N THR A 57 8.35 -15.43 2.24
CA THR A 57 7.41 -14.82 3.17
C THR A 57 6.14 -15.66 3.28
N LEU A 58 5.80 -16.08 4.49
CA LEU A 58 4.54 -16.79 4.77
C LEU A 58 3.37 -15.80 4.62
N VAL A 59 2.38 -16.18 3.84
CA VAL A 59 1.13 -15.44 3.66
C VAL A 59 -0.02 -16.31 4.19
N THR A 60 -0.84 -15.74 5.06
CA THR A 60 -2.07 -16.37 5.54
C THR A 60 -3.24 -15.44 5.29
N GLY A 61 -4.40 -16.00 4.97
CA GLY A 61 -5.61 -15.21 4.81
C GLY A 61 -6.85 -15.93 5.27
N GLU A 62 -7.80 -15.16 5.77
CA GLU A 62 -9.14 -15.59 6.14
C GLU A 62 -10.15 -14.84 5.27
N TYR A 63 -11.11 -15.57 4.71
CA TYR A 63 -12.16 -14.99 3.90
C TYR A 63 -13.53 -15.43 4.38
N GLU A 64 -14.50 -14.52 4.27
CA GLU A 64 -15.90 -14.76 4.56
C GLU A 64 -16.77 -14.03 3.53
N ILE A 65 -17.69 -14.78 2.92
CA ILE A 65 -18.60 -14.26 1.89
C ILE A 65 -19.99 -14.18 2.51
N GLY A 66 -20.49 -12.95 2.61
CA GLY A 66 -21.79 -12.63 3.16
C GLY A 66 -22.93 -13.05 2.24
N ALA A 67 -24.00 -13.57 2.84
CA ALA A 67 -25.24 -13.91 2.12
C ALA A 67 -25.84 -12.66 1.45
N PRO A 68 -26.18 -12.72 0.15
CA PRO A 68 -26.85 -11.59 -0.47
C PRO A 68 -28.27 -11.42 0.10
N PRO A 69 -28.75 -10.17 0.25
CA PRO A 69 -30.07 -9.90 0.79
C PRO A 69 -31.17 -10.49 -0.12
N GLY A 70 -32.00 -11.37 0.44
CA GLY A 70 -33.19 -11.91 -0.24
C GLY A 70 -33.00 -13.14 -1.13
N SER A 71 -31.84 -13.83 -1.06
CA SER A 71 -31.61 -15.07 -1.81
C SER A 71 -31.70 -16.32 -0.92
N SER A 72 -32.30 -17.40 -1.44
CA SER A 72 -32.37 -18.72 -0.81
C SER A 72 -31.16 -19.62 -1.10
N THR A 73 -30.24 -19.17 -1.96
CA THR A 73 -29.00 -19.88 -2.30
C THR A 73 -27.89 -19.39 -1.38
N GLY A 74 -27.11 -20.30 -0.79
CA GLY A 74 -26.02 -19.91 0.10
C GLY A 74 -24.98 -19.02 -0.60
N PRO A 75 -24.35 -18.07 0.12
CA PRO A 75 -23.29 -17.24 -0.45
C PRO A 75 -22.12 -18.12 -0.89
N SER A 76 -21.83 -18.14 -2.19
CA SER A 76 -20.69 -18.89 -2.71
C SER A 76 -20.06 -18.14 -3.89
N ALA A 77 -18.74 -18.08 -3.87
CA ALA A 77 -17.92 -17.54 -4.95
C ALA A 77 -16.74 -18.48 -5.19
N ASN A 78 -16.10 -18.38 -6.35
CA ASN A 78 -14.86 -19.09 -6.63
C ASN A 78 -13.68 -18.24 -6.21
N LEU A 79 -12.82 -18.80 -5.36
CA LEU A 79 -11.58 -18.17 -4.93
C LEU A 79 -10.41 -18.81 -5.69
N LYS A 80 -9.59 -17.99 -6.34
CA LYS A 80 -8.36 -18.40 -6.99
C LYS A 80 -7.23 -17.44 -6.64
N ILE A 81 -6.14 -17.97 -6.12
CA ILE A 81 -4.92 -17.23 -5.81
C ILE A 81 -3.85 -17.67 -6.81
N THR A 82 -3.29 -16.71 -7.55
CA THR A 82 -2.27 -16.96 -8.56
C THR A 82 -1.07 -16.07 -8.40
N ASP A 83 0.09 -16.58 -8.77
CA ASP A 83 1.32 -15.80 -8.90
C ASP A 83 1.38 -15.02 -10.23
N SER A 84 2.37 -14.14 -10.43
CA SER A 84 2.50 -13.33 -11.65
C SER A 84 2.75 -14.20 -12.90
N ALA A 85 3.39 -15.35 -12.72
CA ALA A 85 3.59 -16.38 -13.75
C ALA A 85 2.30 -17.14 -14.09
N GLY A 86 1.21 -16.92 -13.34
CA GLY A 86 -0.08 -17.61 -13.52
C GLY A 86 -0.17 -18.97 -12.81
N HIS A 87 0.84 -19.34 -12.02
CA HIS A 87 0.81 -20.54 -11.18
C HIS A 87 -0.29 -20.42 -10.12
N ILE A 88 -1.07 -21.47 -9.91
CA ILE A 88 -2.17 -21.49 -8.95
C ILE A 88 -1.63 -21.90 -7.58
N LEU A 89 -1.57 -20.94 -6.67
CA LEU A 89 -1.11 -21.16 -5.29
C LEU A 89 -2.22 -21.77 -4.42
N TYR A 90 -3.46 -21.33 -4.64
CA TYR A 90 -4.63 -21.86 -3.95
C TYR A 90 -5.87 -21.69 -4.82
N ALA A 91 -6.75 -22.68 -4.82
CA ALA A 91 -8.04 -22.62 -5.51
C ALA A 91 -9.12 -23.30 -4.69
N LYS A 92 -10.27 -22.64 -4.58
CA LYS A 92 -11.44 -23.16 -3.88
C LYS A 92 -12.71 -22.83 -4.65
N GLU A 93 -13.37 -23.89 -5.12
CA GLU A 93 -14.73 -23.82 -5.65
C GLU A 93 -15.74 -23.73 -4.51
N ASP A 94 -16.85 -23.00 -4.75
CA ASP A 94 -17.92 -22.80 -3.76
C ASP A 94 -17.40 -22.29 -2.41
N ALA A 95 -16.47 -21.35 -2.45
CA ALA A 95 -15.90 -20.72 -1.27
C ALA A 95 -17.01 -19.94 -0.54
N THR A 96 -17.16 -20.19 0.76
CA THR A 96 -18.12 -19.50 1.63
C THR A 96 -17.39 -18.81 2.78
N LYS A 97 -16.74 -19.59 3.64
CA LYS A 97 -15.81 -19.15 4.68
C LYS A 97 -14.62 -20.10 4.73
N GLY A 98 -13.41 -19.59 4.93
CA GLY A 98 -12.23 -20.43 5.02
C GLY A 98 -10.94 -19.67 5.29
N LYS A 99 -9.87 -20.44 5.44
CA LYS A 99 -8.50 -19.95 5.60
C LYS A 99 -7.60 -20.57 4.54
N PHE A 100 -6.60 -19.82 4.11
CA PHE A 100 -5.54 -20.31 3.22
C PHE A 100 -4.19 -19.88 3.77
N ALA A 101 -3.15 -20.63 3.40
CA ALA A 101 -1.77 -20.34 3.73
C ALA A 101 -0.87 -20.80 2.59
N PHE A 102 0.10 -19.99 2.21
CA PHE A 102 1.15 -20.33 1.26
C PHE A 102 2.42 -19.53 1.56
N THR A 103 3.56 -19.97 1.04
CA THR A 103 4.84 -19.26 1.17
C THR A 103 5.28 -18.82 -0.21
N THR A 104 5.77 -17.59 -0.35
CA THR A 104 6.29 -17.06 -1.61
C THR A 104 7.66 -17.66 -1.94
N GLU A 105 7.86 -18.13 -3.17
CA GLU A 105 9.14 -18.73 -3.62
C GLU A 105 10.13 -17.69 -4.15
N ASP A 106 9.60 -16.66 -4.80
CA ASP A 106 10.33 -15.56 -5.40
C ASP A 106 9.73 -14.22 -4.97
N TYR A 107 10.46 -13.13 -5.24
CA TYR A 107 9.93 -11.78 -5.08
C TYR A 107 8.94 -11.54 -6.21
N ASP A 108 7.66 -11.77 -5.94
CA ASP A 108 6.63 -11.73 -6.96
C ASP A 108 5.29 -11.16 -6.46
N MET A 109 4.45 -10.77 -7.42
CA MET A 109 3.10 -10.30 -7.20
C MET A 109 2.13 -11.47 -7.29
N PHE A 110 1.41 -11.75 -6.22
CA PHE A 110 0.28 -12.66 -6.28
C PHE A 110 -1.04 -11.89 -6.33
N GLU A 111 -2.06 -12.54 -6.88
CA GLU A 111 -3.40 -12.01 -7.06
C GLU A 111 -4.41 -12.96 -6.43
N ALA A 112 -5.16 -12.50 -5.43
CA ALA A 112 -6.28 -13.21 -4.83
C ALA A 112 -7.60 -12.75 -5.48
N CYS A 113 -8.21 -13.63 -6.28
CA CYS A 113 -9.41 -13.33 -7.05
C CYS A 113 -10.64 -14.07 -6.54
N PHE A 114 -11.72 -13.31 -6.40
CA PHE A 114 -13.06 -13.81 -6.13
C PHE A 114 -13.93 -13.65 -7.38
N GLU A 115 -14.52 -14.74 -7.84
CA GLU A 115 -15.40 -14.78 -9.01
C GLU A 115 -16.81 -15.21 -8.60
N SER A 116 -17.80 -14.38 -8.92
CA SER A 116 -19.19 -14.63 -8.54
C SER A 116 -19.76 -15.84 -9.31
N LYS A 117 -20.31 -16.82 -8.58
CA LYS A 117 -21.06 -17.92 -9.19
C LYS A 117 -22.39 -17.43 -9.74
N LEU A 118 -22.78 -18.00 -10.87
CA LEU A 118 -24.08 -17.75 -11.50
C LEU A 118 -25.13 -18.69 -10.89
N PRO A 119 -26.06 -18.25 -10.02
CA PRO A 119 -27.25 -19.03 -9.75
C PRO A 119 -28.04 -19.27 -11.02
N VAL A 120 -28.56 -20.49 -11.12
CA VAL A 120 -29.42 -20.96 -12.20
C VAL A 120 -30.75 -20.21 -12.10
N GLY A 121 -30.88 -19.07 -12.79
CA GLY A 121 -32.10 -18.27 -12.82
C GLY A 121 -31.92 -16.91 -13.52
N THR A 122 -32.92 -16.49 -14.29
CA THR A 122 -32.93 -15.27 -15.13
C THR A 122 -33.12 -13.95 -14.36
N GLY A 123 -32.72 -13.91 -13.08
CA GLY A 123 -32.88 -12.75 -12.19
C GLY A 123 -31.63 -11.87 -12.08
N ARG A 124 -31.83 -10.61 -11.65
CA ARG A 124 -30.74 -9.70 -11.25
C ARG A 124 -30.00 -10.31 -10.06
N MET A 125 -28.70 -10.51 -10.22
CA MET A 125 -27.83 -10.99 -9.15
C MET A 125 -27.65 -9.91 -8.09
N PRO A 126 -27.96 -10.17 -6.81
CA PRO A 126 -27.58 -9.28 -5.73
C PRO A 126 -26.07 -9.30 -5.51
N ASP A 127 -25.51 -8.14 -5.17
CA ASP A 127 -24.09 -8.01 -4.83
C ASP A 127 -23.81 -8.78 -3.52
N GLN A 128 -22.69 -9.50 -3.49
CA GLN A 128 -22.24 -10.24 -2.31
C GLN A 128 -21.12 -9.47 -1.62
N LEU A 129 -21.16 -9.36 -0.29
CA LEU A 129 -20.07 -8.75 0.48
C LEU A 129 -18.98 -9.79 0.71
N VAL A 130 -17.76 -9.52 0.27
CA VAL A 130 -16.59 -10.35 0.57
C VAL A 130 -15.76 -9.63 1.60
N ILE A 131 -15.48 -10.30 2.71
CA ILE A 131 -14.53 -9.86 3.74
C ILE A 131 -13.28 -10.73 3.59
N LEU A 132 -12.14 -10.07 3.44
CA LEU A 132 -10.83 -10.68 3.28
C LEU A 132 -9.88 -10.05 4.30
N ASP A 133 -9.28 -10.88 5.16
CA ASP A 133 -8.18 -10.52 6.04
C ASP A 133 -6.93 -11.27 5.57
N MET A 134 -5.86 -10.55 5.28
CA MET A 134 -4.61 -11.09 4.77
C MET A 134 -3.44 -10.59 5.59
N LYS A 135 -2.56 -11.51 5.97
CA LYS A 135 -1.40 -11.30 6.82
C LYS A 135 -0.18 -11.90 6.15
N HIS A 136 0.96 -11.25 6.34
CA HIS A 136 2.23 -11.69 5.77
C HIS A 136 3.36 -11.65 6.81
N GLY A 137 4.37 -12.48 6.60
CA GLY A 137 5.59 -12.51 7.41
C GLY A 137 5.30 -12.83 8.87
N VAL A 138 5.78 -11.96 9.77
CA VAL A 138 5.67 -12.14 11.23
C VAL A 138 4.22 -12.14 11.71
N GLU A 139 3.33 -11.38 11.06
CA GLU A 139 1.91 -11.34 11.42
C GLU A 139 1.16 -12.62 11.01
N ALA A 140 1.67 -13.33 10.01
CA ALA A 140 1.09 -14.57 9.53
C ALA A 140 1.45 -15.80 10.39
N LYS A 141 2.51 -15.72 11.22
CA LYS A 141 3.00 -16.83 12.04
C LYS A 141 2.13 -17.05 13.28
N ASN A 142 1.76 -18.31 13.54
CA ASN A 142 1.06 -18.70 14.77
C ASN A 142 2.05 -19.07 15.88
N TYR A 143 2.47 -18.07 16.66
CA TYR A 143 3.41 -18.26 17.78
C TYR A 143 2.86 -19.18 18.89
N GLU A 144 1.53 -19.28 19.05
CA GLU A 144 0.94 -20.17 20.06
C GLU A 144 1.11 -21.65 19.71
N GLU A 145 1.04 -22.00 18.43
CA GLU A 145 1.28 -23.36 17.96
C GLU A 145 2.77 -23.71 18.06
N ILE A 146 3.66 -22.80 17.65
CA ILE A 146 5.11 -22.98 17.77
C ILE A 146 5.49 -23.20 19.24
N ALA A 147 4.93 -22.39 20.15
CA ALA A 147 5.16 -22.53 21.59
C ALA A 147 4.76 -23.92 22.13
N LYS A 148 3.66 -24.50 21.64
CA LYS A 148 3.18 -25.83 22.05
C LYS A 148 4.08 -26.94 21.52
N VAL A 149 4.53 -26.83 20.27
CA VAL A 149 5.38 -27.84 19.61
C VAL A 149 6.78 -27.85 20.23
N GLU A 150 7.37 -26.67 20.40
CA GLU A 150 8.73 -26.51 20.94
C GLU A 150 8.77 -26.47 22.48
N LYS A 151 7.61 -26.48 23.13
CA LYS A 151 7.45 -26.40 24.61
C LYS A 151 8.16 -25.19 25.22
N LEU A 152 8.05 -24.05 24.54
CA LEU A 152 8.67 -22.81 24.97
C LEU A 152 7.94 -22.21 26.17
N LYS A 153 8.68 -21.52 27.04
CA LYS A 153 8.06 -20.71 28.10
C LYS A 153 7.39 -19.47 27.50
N PRO A 154 6.34 -18.91 28.14
CA PRO A 154 5.67 -17.71 27.65
C PRO A 154 6.63 -16.55 27.35
N LEU A 155 7.68 -16.37 28.18
CA LEU A 155 8.70 -15.34 27.97
C LEU A 155 9.58 -15.62 26.73
N GLU A 156 9.91 -16.88 26.45
CA GLU A 156 10.75 -17.26 25.31
C GLU A 156 9.99 -17.03 23.99
N VAL A 157 8.67 -17.23 23.98
CA VAL A 157 7.81 -16.96 22.81
C VAL A 157 7.78 -15.47 22.47
N GLU A 158 7.67 -14.60 23.48
CA GLU A 158 7.70 -13.14 23.27
C GLU A 158 9.06 -12.69 22.73
N LEU A 159 10.17 -13.21 23.27
CA LEU A 159 11.51 -12.93 22.75
C LEU A 159 11.67 -13.39 21.30
N ARG A 160 11.18 -14.58 20.95
CA ARG A 160 11.25 -15.10 19.58
C ARG A 160 10.44 -14.24 18.62
N ARG A 161 9.26 -13.76 19.04
CA ARG A 161 8.45 -12.84 18.23
C ARG A 161 9.15 -11.51 17.99
N LEU A 162 9.84 -10.97 19.00
CA LEU A 162 10.62 -9.72 18.87
C LEU A 162 11.84 -9.90 17.96
N GLU A 163 12.52 -11.04 18.07
CA GLU A 163 13.64 -11.41 17.19
C GLU A 163 13.20 -11.47 15.73
N ASP A 164 12.14 -12.24 15.43
CA ASP A 164 11.57 -12.35 14.09
C ASP A 164 11.14 -10.98 13.53
N LEU A 165 10.52 -10.14 14.36
CA LEU A 165 10.13 -8.78 13.97
C LEU A 165 11.34 -7.90 13.65
N SER A 166 12.38 -7.97 14.49
CA SER A 166 13.61 -7.21 14.27
C SER A 166 14.34 -7.66 13.00
N GLU A 167 14.41 -8.97 12.74
CA GLU A 167 15.01 -9.52 11.53
C GLU A 167 14.26 -9.08 10.28
N SER A 168 12.91 -9.14 10.31
CA SER A 168 12.07 -8.63 9.22
C SER A 168 12.37 -7.16 8.91
N ILE A 169 12.43 -6.31 9.95
CA ILE A 169 12.71 -4.87 9.79
C ILE A 169 14.09 -4.63 9.19
N VAL A 170 15.12 -5.35 9.65
CA VAL A 170 16.49 -5.22 9.12
C VAL A 170 16.54 -5.61 7.64
N ASN A 171 15.85 -6.68 7.26
CA ASN A 171 15.75 -7.11 5.86
C ASN A 171 15.04 -6.07 5.00
N ASP A 172 13.94 -5.48 5.48
CA ASP A 172 13.22 -4.40 4.79
C ASP A 172 14.10 -3.15 4.60
N PHE A 173 14.88 -2.76 5.63
CA PHE A 173 15.83 -1.65 5.52
C PHE A 173 16.95 -1.94 4.51
N ALA A 174 17.50 -3.16 4.51
CA ALA A 174 18.53 -3.56 3.56
C ALA A 174 17.99 -3.49 2.11
N TYR A 175 16.75 -3.93 1.90
CA TYR A 175 16.06 -3.80 0.62
C TYR A 175 15.86 -2.34 0.20
N MET A 176 15.32 -1.49 1.10
CA MET A 176 15.10 -0.07 0.83
C MET A 176 16.41 0.65 0.46
N LYS A 177 17.49 0.35 1.18
CA LYS A 177 18.82 0.91 0.90
C LYS A 177 19.33 0.49 -0.48
N LYS A 178 19.21 -0.78 -0.84
CA LYS A 178 19.62 -1.26 -2.17
C LYS A 178 18.85 -0.53 -3.28
N ARG A 179 17.54 -0.36 -3.12
CA ARG A 179 16.70 0.36 -4.09
C ARG A 179 17.08 1.84 -4.18
N GLU A 180 17.41 2.47 -3.05
CA GLU A 180 17.93 3.85 -3.03
C GLU A 180 19.24 3.97 -3.80
N GLU A 181 20.18 3.04 -3.59
CA GLU A 181 21.47 3.01 -4.31
C GLU A 181 21.25 2.92 -5.82
N GLU A 182 20.38 2.01 -6.29
CA GLU A 182 20.04 1.88 -7.71
C GLU A 182 19.35 3.15 -8.28
N MET A 183 18.44 3.75 -7.51
CA MET A 183 17.80 5.01 -7.89
C MET A 183 18.80 6.19 -7.91
N ARG A 184 19.78 6.20 -7.01
CA ARG A 184 20.83 7.21 -6.97
C ARG A 184 21.75 7.10 -8.17
N ASP A 185 22.17 5.89 -8.54
CA ASP A 185 23.07 5.64 -9.67
C ASP A 185 22.39 5.98 -11.02
N THR A 186 21.10 5.64 -11.17
CA THR A 186 20.32 6.03 -12.36
C THR A 186 20.14 7.54 -12.46
N ASN A 187 19.88 8.22 -11.34
CA ASN A 187 19.79 9.67 -11.28
C ASN A 187 21.13 10.35 -11.60
N GLU A 188 22.24 9.86 -11.05
CA GLU A 188 23.59 10.38 -11.30
C GLU A 188 23.97 10.23 -12.77
N SER A 189 23.81 9.03 -13.35
CA SER A 189 24.12 8.79 -14.76
C SER A 189 23.25 9.60 -15.72
N THR A 190 21.98 9.84 -15.37
CA THR A 190 21.09 10.71 -16.16
C THR A 190 21.54 12.17 -16.09
N ASN A 191 21.85 12.66 -14.89
CA ASN A 191 22.34 14.03 -14.69
C ASN A 191 23.63 14.28 -15.49
N THR A 192 24.59 13.37 -15.42
CA THR A 192 25.83 13.47 -16.19
C THR A 192 25.60 13.55 -17.70
N ARG A 193 24.69 12.73 -18.25
CA ARG A 193 24.33 12.78 -19.69
C ARG A 193 23.72 14.12 -20.08
N VAL A 194 22.78 14.63 -19.26
CA VAL A 194 22.14 15.93 -19.49
C VAL A 194 23.17 17.06 -19.45
N LEU A 195 24.12 17.02 -18.51
CA LEU A 195 25.20 17.98 -18.42
C LEU A 195 26.05 17.98 -19.70
N TYR A 196 26.44 16.81 -20.23
CA TYR A 196 27.20 16.75 -21.48
C TYR A 196 26.42 17.29 -22.68
N PHE A 197 25.12 16.99 -22.80
CA PHE A 197 24.29 17.58 -23.85
C PHE A 197 24.14 19.09 -23.72
N SER A 198 24.06 19.62 -22.49
CA SER A 198 24.03 21.05 -22.22
C SER A 198 25.33 21.74 -22.67
N ILE A 199 26.49 21.17 -22.32
CA ILE A 199 27.81 21.68 -22.76
C ILE A 199 27.91 21.68 -24.29
N PHE A 200 27.55 20.56 -24.94
CA PHE A 200 27.57 20.45 -26.40
C PHE A 200 26.69 21.51 -27.07
N SER A 201 25.45 21.69 -26.58
CA SER A 201 24.54 22.72 -27.06
C SER A 201 25.12 24.13 -26.94
N MET A 202 25.72 24.46 -25.79
CA MET A 202 26.37 25.76 -25.58
C MET A 202 27.53 25.98 -26.56
N CYS A 203 28.37 24.97 -26.79
CA CYS A 203 29.43 25.02 -27.78
C CYS A 203 28.89 25.25 -29.21
N CYS A 204 27.81 24.56 -29.59
CA CYS A 204 27.16 24.76 -30.89
C CYS A 204 26.63 26.19 -31.07
N LEU A 205 25.98 26.75 -30.03
CA LEU A 205 25.47 28.13 -30.07
C LEU A 205 26.59 29.17 -30.24
N ILE A 206 27.71 29.00 -29.53
CA ILE A 206 28.88 29.87 -29.68
C ILE A 206 29.50 29.73 -31.08
N GLY A 207 29.59 28.50 -31.59
CA GLY A 207 30.06 28.23 -32.96
C GLY A 207 29.19 28.89 -34.03
N LEU A 208 27.87 28.80 -33.90
CA LEU A 208 26.94 29.45 -34.82
C LEU A 208 27.00 30.97 -34.72
N ALA A 209 27.10 31.54 -33.50
CA ALA A 209 27.21 32.99 -33.31
C ALA A 209 28.50 33.56 -33.93
N THR A 210 29.64 32.90 -33.73
CA THR A 210 30.91 33.31 -34.34
C THR A 210 30.88 33.19 -35.87
N TRP A 211 30.30 32.11 -36.39
CA TRP A 211 30.09 31.93 -37.82
C TRP A 211 29.21 33.04 -38.42
N GLN A 212 28.09 33.37 -37.76
CA GLN A 212 27.19 34.45 -38.17
C GLN A 212 27.93 35.80 -38.28
N VAL A 213 28.74 36.16 -37.28
CA VAL A 213 29.52 37.41 -37.29
C VAL A 213 30.56 37.40 -38.42
N PHE A 214 31.26 36.28 -38.63
CA PHE A 214 32.24 36.16 -39.70
C PHE A 214 31.59 36.28 -41.09
N TYR A 215 30.46 35.60 -41.29
CA TYR A 215 29.69 35.67 -42.52
C TYR A 215 29.26 37.10 -42.83
N LEU A 216 28.68 37.82 -41.85
CA LEU A 216 28.27 39.22 -42.03
C LEU A 216 29.48 40.12 -42.34
N ARG A 217 30.60 39.97 -41.64
CA ARG A 217 31.83 40.74 -41.92
C ARG A 217 32.36 40.48 -43.33
N ARG A 218 32.36 39.22 -43.79
CA ARG A 218 32.81 38.85 -45.14
C ARG A 218 31.85 39.38 -46.21
N PHE A 219 30.54 39.32 -45.96
CA PHE A 219 29.52 39.87 -46.84
C PHE A 219 29.70 41.38 -47.05
N PHE A 220 29.90 42.16 -45.98
CA PHE A 220 30.11 43.61 -46.10
C PHE A 220 31.41 43.98 -46.80
N LYS A 221 32.52 43.25 -46.53
CA LYS A 221 33.79 43.43 -47.26
C LYS A 221 33.64 43.14 -48.76
N ALA A 222 32.95 42.08 -49.13
CA ALA A 222 32.77 41.68 -50.54
C ALA A 222 31.92 42.68 -51.34
N LYS A 223 30.96 43.35 -50.68
CA LYS A 223 30.08 44.33 -51.32
C LYS A 223 30.60 45.78 -51.29
N LYS A 224 31.82 46.03 -50.78
CA LYS A 224 32.44 47.38 -50.68
C LYS A 224 31.52 48.44 -50.04
N LEU A 225 30.71 48.05 -49.04
CA LEU A 225 29.78 48.96 -48.36
C LEU A 225 30.41 49.73 -47.19
N ILE A 226 31.61 49.35 -46.76
CA ILE A 226 32.36 49.99 -45.67
C ILE A 226 33.84 49.96 -46.08
N GLU A 227 34.45 51.13 -46.24
CA GLU A 227 35.92 51.32 -46.28
C GLU A 227 36.47 51.40 -44.85
#